data_AF-A0A2A6E3H1-F1
#
_entry.id   AF-A0A2A6E3H1-F1
#
_cell.length_a   1.000
_cell.length_b   1.000
_cell.length_c   1.000
_cell.angle_alpha   90.00
_cell.angle_beta   90.00
_cell.angle_gamma   90.00
#
_symmetry.space_group_name_H-M   'P 1'
#
loop_
_entity.id
_entity.type
_entity.pdbx_description
1 polymer ?
#
loop_
_entity_poly.entity_id
_entity_poly.type
_entity_poly.pdbx_seq_one_letter_code
_entity_poly.pdbx_strand_id
1 'polypeptide(L)'
;MNGRVLPESEYMRAFRAYLERMAVRFAGRSPAEDGDDPGRFVRRLEDARCDSARAGYVLFFAWAYSKSYLHYYRREKPDVLRAALKILLVIQHDFLRFNDDCTQEFVSLLIRHAGADEAGAGAEIAREPVVPEAEELIKFVATFVTDLKRRHGLPIRLY
;
A
#
# COMPACT_ATOMS: atom_id res chain seq x y z
N MET A 1 -17.55 -21.11 -3.07
CA MET A 1 -17.54 -20.12 -4.16
C MET A 1 -16.09 -19.98 -4.59
N ASN A 2 -15.74 -20.33 -5.83
CA ASN A 2 -14.37 -20.14 -6.33
C ASN A 2 -14.20 -18.67 -6.71
N GLY A 3 -13.73 -17.85 -5.76
CA GLY A 3 -13.38 -16.45 -6.04
C GLY A 3 -12.27 -16.39 -7.07
N ARG A 4 -12.48 -15.61 -8.14
CA ARG A 4 -11.49 -15.44 -9.20
C ARG A 4 -10.40 -14.51 -8.66
N VAL A 5 -9.28 -15.09 -8.23
CA VAL A 5 -8.08 -14.36 -7.79
C VAL A 5 -7.27 -13.95 -9.02
N LEU A 6 -6.86 -12.69 -9.08
CA LEU A 6 -6.01 -12.17 -10.16
C LEU A 6 -4.55 -12.64 -9.97
N PRO A 7 -3.74 -12.74 -11.03
CA PRO A 7 -2.31 -13.01 -10.90
C PRO A 7 -1.61 -11.93 -10.04
N GLU A 8 -0.62 -12.31 -9.23
CA GLU A 8 0.15 -11.36 -8.41
C GLU A 8 0.75 -10.21 -9.22
N SER A 9 1.24 -10.51 -10.43
CA SER A 9 1.79 -9.52 -11.34
C SER A 9 0.76 -8.45 -11.72
N GLU A 10 -0.51 -8.82 -11.82
CA GLU A 10 -1.60 -7.89 -12.11
C GLU A 10 -1.91 -6.98 -10.93
N TYR A 11 -1.95 -7.52 -9.72
CA TYR A 11 -2.10 -6.73 -8.49
C TYR A 11 -0.99 -5.68 -8.36
N MET A 12 0.28 -6.11 -8.46
CA MET A 12 1.41 -5.19 -8.31
C MET A 12 1.44 -4.15 -9.43
N ARG A 13 1.19 -4.54 -10.68
CA ARG A 13 1.13 -3.61 -11.82
C ARG A 13 0.03 -2.58 -11.62
N ALA A 14 -1.17 -3.00 -11.25
CA ALA A 14 -2.30 -2.11 -11.04
C ALA A 14 -2.10 -1.19 -9.83
N PHE A 15 -1.49 -1.69 -8.76
CA PHE A 15 -1.24 -0.91 -7.55
C PHE A 15 -0.17 0.16 -7.78
N ARG A 16 0.92 -0.16 -8.49
CA ARG A 16 1.94 0.82 -8.90
C ARG A 16 1.33 1.94 -9.74
N ALA A 17 0.55 1.58 -10.75
CA ALA A 17 -0.17 2.57 -11.55
C ALA A 17 -1.17 3.40 -10.72
N TYR A 18 -1.78 2.81 -9.69
CA TYR A 18 -2.64 3.53 -8.76
C TYR A 18 -1.85 4.53 -7.90
N LEU A 19 -0.73 4.10 -7.32
CA LEU A 19 0.17 4.96 -6.57
C LEU A 19 0.69 6.12 -7.43
N GLU A 20 1.07 5.88 -8.68
CA GLU A 20 1.51 6.92 -9.61
C GLU A 20 0.40 7.96 -9.84
N ARG A 21 -0.83 7.51 -10.10
CA ARG A 21 -1.98 8.43 -10.25
C ARG A 21 -2.23 9.24 -8.97
N MET A 22 -2.08 8.63 -7.81
CA MET A 22 -2.29 9.31 -6.52
C MET A 22 -1.13 10.27 -6.21
N ALA A 23 0.11 9.94 -6.61
CA ALA A 23 1.25 10.84 -6.52
C ALA A 23 1.02 12.10 -7.37
N VAL A 24 0.62 11.95 -8.63
CA VAL A 24 0.29 13.08 -9.50
C VAL A 24 -0.86 13.89 -8.91
N ARG A 25 -1.90 13.23 -8.38
CA ARG A 25 -3.06 13.90 -7.80
C ARG A 25 -2.77 14.66 -6.50
N PHE A 26 -1.93 14.13 -5.62
CA PHE A 26 -1.74 14.67 -4.27
C PHE A 26 -0.43 15.45 -4.10
N ALA A 27 0.55 15.22 -4.97
CA ALA A 27 1.87 15.87 -4.96
C ALA A 27 2.26 16.49 -6.30
N GLY A 28 1.39 16.43 -7.32
CA GLY A 28 1.60 17.10 -8.62
C GLY A 28 2.69 16.48 -9.52
N ARG A 29 3.24 15.31 -9.14
CA ARG A 29 4.40 14.68 -9.81
C ARG A 29 4.31 13.16 -9.79
N SER A 30 4.94 12.51 -10.77
CA SER A 30 5.12 11.05 -10.83
C SER A 30 6.54 10.63 -10.44
N PRO A 31 6.75 9.45 -9.80
CA PRO A 31 8.09 8.90 -9.57
C PRO A 31 8.88 8.67 -10.88
N ALA A 32 8.19 8.49 -12.01
CA ALA A 32 8.82 8.33 -13.32
C ALA A 32 9.59 9.59 -13.78
N GLU A 33 9.19 10.77 -13.30
CA GLU A 33 9.87 12.04 -13.60
C GLU A 33 11.25 12.15 -12.92
N ASP A 34 11.51 11.31 -11.90
CA ASP A 34 12.70 11.34 -11.07
C ASP A 34 13.73 10.24 -11.39
N GLY A 35 13.53 9.48 -12.47
CA GLY A 35 14.51 8.50 -12.95
C GLY A 35 14.79 7.34 -11.97
N ASP A 36 13.77 6.93 -11.19
CA ASP A 36 13.88 5.90 -10.14
C ASP A 36 14.84 6.26 -8.99
N ASP A 37 14.95 7.54 -8.60
CA ASP A 37 15.59 7.99 -7.36
C ASP A 37 14.57 8.02 -6.20
N PRO A 38 14.53 7.01 -5.31
CA PRO A 38 13.53 6.95 -4.25
C PRO A 38 13.70 8.07 -3.23
N GLY A 39 14.93 8.48 -2.95
CA GLY A 39 15.21 9.49 -1.93
C GLY A 39 14.80 10.88 -2.35
N ARG A 40 14.91 11.22 -3.64
CA ARG A 40 14.37 12.47 -4.18
C ARG A 40 12.85 12.47 -4.13
N PHE A 41 12.21 11.40 -4.60
CA PHE A 41 10.75 11.35 -4.67
C PHE A 41 10.11 11.33 -3.28
N VAL A 42 10.67 10.56 -2.33
CA VAL A 42 10.19 10.52 -0.94
C VAL A 42 10.26 11.90 -0.28
N ARG A 43 11.38 12.63 -0.43
CA ARG A 43 11.49 14.00 0.11
C ARG A 43 10.41 14.93 -0.44
N ARG A 44 10.11 14.84 -1.74
CA ARG A 44 9.02 15.62 -2.34
C ARG A 44 7.65 15.24 -1.80
N LEU A 45 7.40 13.96 -1.56
CA LEU A 45 6.16 13.55 -0.89
C LEU A 45 6.07 14.13 0.51
N GLU A 46 7.18 14.18 1.25
CA GLU A 46 7.25 14.82 2.56
C GLU A 46 6.99 16.32 2.49
N ASP A 47 7.58 17.03 1.52
CA ASP A 47 7.33 18.45 1.28
C ASP A 47 5.84 18.67 0.91
N ALA A 48 5.29 17.85 0.01
CA ALA A 48 3.90 17.94 -0.41
C ALA A 48 2.90 17.62 0.71
N ARG A 49 3.31 16.94 1.79
CA ARG A 49 2.44 16.71 2.96
C ARG A 49 2.11 18.00 3.70
N CYS A 50 2.94 19.03 3.61
CA CYS A 50 2.64 20.35 4.15
C CYS A 50 1.40 20.97 3.50
N ASP A 51 1.20 20.69 2.20
CA ASP A 51 0.09 21.24 1.42
C ASP A 51 -1.10 20.26 1.31
N SER A 52 -0.84 18.96 1.43
CA SER A 52 -1.82 17.89 1.26
C SER A 52 -1.51 16.69 2.14
N ALA A 53 -2.27 16.52 3.23
CA ALA A 53 -2.15 15.34 4.10
C ALA A 53 -2.27 14.01 3.33
N ARG A 54 -2.96 14.02 2.18
CA ARG A 54 -3.15 12.85 1.30
C ARG A 54 -1.87 12.42 0.57
N ALA A 55 -0.89 13.31 0.39
CA ALA A 55 0.44 12.93 -0.08
C ALA A 55 1.10 11.91 0.88
N GLY A 56 0.72 11.96 2.16
CA GLY A 56 1.09 10.98 3.18
C GLY A 56 0.67 9.56 2.82
N TYR A 57 -0.48 9.36 2.16
CA TYR A 57 -0.91 8.00 1.80
C TYR A 57 0.01 7.38 0.75
N VAL A 58 0.46 8.18 -0.21
CA VAL A 58 1.46 7.73 -1.20
C VAL A 58 2.78 7.45 -0.51
N LEU A 59 3.21 8.30 0.43
CA LEU A 59 4.43 8.10 1.20
C LEU A 59 4.41 6.78 1.98
N PHE A 60 3.27 6.36 2.54
CA PHE A 60 3.17 5.09 3.26
C PHE A 60 3.36 3.86 2.37
N PHE A 61 3.04 3.96 1.07
CA PHE A 61 3.05 2.81 0.16
C PHE A 61 4.04 2.90 -1.00
N ALA A 62 4.82 3.99 -1.12
CA ALA A 62 5.77 4.18 -2.23
C ALA A 62 6.87 3.10 -2.28
N TRP A 63 7.16 2.42 -1.17
CA TRP A 63 8.03 1.23 -1.17
C TRP A 63 7.59 0.14 -2.15
N ALA A 64 6.31 0.09 -2.55
CA ALA A 64 5.77 -0.89 -3.48
C ALA A 64 6.04 -0.57 -4.97
N TYR A 65 6.60 0.61 -5.30
CA TYR A 65 6.92 0.98 -6.69
C TYR A 65 7.91 0.02 -7.35
N SER A 66 8.98 -0.33 -6.65
CA SER A 66 10.05 -1.15 -7.18
C SER A 66 10.96 -1.67 -6.05
N LYS A 67 11.92 -2.53 -6.40
CA LYS A 67 12.90 -3.04 -5.43
C LYS A 67 13.81 -1.94 -4.87
N SER A 68 14.14 -0.92 -5.66
CA SER A 68 14.97 0.22 -5.22
C SER A 68 14.24 1.03 -4.14
N TYR A 69 12.95 1.27 -4.31
CA TYR A 69 12.09 1.90 -3.31
C TYR A 69 11.99 1.07 -2.03
N LEU A 70 11.73 -0.23 -2.13
CA LEU A 70 11.70 -1.10 -0.94
C LEU A 70 13.04 -1.10 -0.19
N HIS A 71 14.17 -1.16 -0.91
CA HIS A 71 15.49 -1.09 -0.30
C HIS A 71 15.73 0.25 0.41
N TYR A 72 15.35 1.37 -0.23
CA TYR A 72 15.41 2.69 0.38
C TYR A 72 14.59 2.76 1.67
N TYR A 73 13.35 2.29 1.66
CA TYR A 73 12.48 2.32 2.85
C TYR A 73 13.03 1.48 3.99
N ARG A 74 13.57 0.29 3.71
CA ARG A 74 14.22 -0.54 4.74
C ARG A 74 15.39 0.16 5.41
N ARG A 75 16.12 1.01 4.68
CA ARG A 75 17.31 1.70 5.18
C ARG A 75 17.01 3.05 5.83
N GLU A 76 16.18 3.85 5.18
CA GLU A 76 16.00 5.28 5.49
C GLU A 76 14.65 5.60 6.14
N LYS A 77 13.63 4.76 5.95
CA LYS A 77 12.26 4.96 6.46
C LYS A 77 11.67 3.68 7.07
N PRO A 78 12.40 2.96 7.94
CA PRO A 78 11.94 1.67 8.46
C PRO A 78 10.63 1.81 9.24
N ASP A 79 10.43 2.92 9.96
CA ASP A 79 9.20 3.17 10.74
C ASP A 79 7.97 3.35 9.84
N VAL A 80 8.13 4.02 8.70
CA VAL A 80 7.04 4.17 7.72
C VAL A 80 6.68 2.83 7.11
N LEU A 81 7.69 2.00 6.79
CA LEU A 81 7.46 0.64 6.28
C LEU A 81 6.75 -0.24 7.33
N ARG A 82 7.18 -0.21 8.60
CA ARG A 82 6.52 -0.94 9.70
C ARG A 82 5.08 -0.48 9.90
N ALA A 83 4.83 0.83 9.88
CA ALA A 83 3.48 1.38 10.01
C ALA A 83 2.58 0.96 8.84
N ALA A 84 3.08 0.97 7.60
CA ALA A 84 2.35 0.47 6.44
C ALA A 84 2.02 -1.03 6.56
N LEU A 85 2.98 -1.84 7.00
CA LEU A 85 2.79 -3.26 7.30
C LEU A 85 1.73 -3.49 8.39
N LYS A 86 1.73 -2.66 9.45
CA LYS A 86 0.70 -2.70 10.49
C LYS A 86 -0.69 -2.48 9.90
N ILE A 87 -0.85 -1.49 9.01
CA ILE A 87 -2.13 -1.25 8.33
C ILE A 87 -2.55 -2.47 7.50
N LEU A 88 -1.62 -3.07 6.75
CA LEU A 88 -1.89 -4.27 5.97
C LEU A 88 -2.33 -5.44 6.87
N LEU A 89 -1.66 -5.67 8.00
CA LEU A 89 -2.04 -6.70 8.97
C LEU A 89 -3.42 -6.44 9.61
N VAL A 90 -3.75 -5.18 9.89
CA VAL A 90 -5.10 -4.81 10.37
C VAL A 90 -6.16 -5.19 9.34
N ILE A 91 -5.92 -4.90 8.06
CA ILE A 91 -6.85 -5.29 6.97
C ILE A 91 -6.93 -6.81 6.85
N GLN A 92 -5.80 -7.51 6.92
CA GLN A 92 -5.73 -8.97 6.81
C GLN A 92 -6.57 -9.66 7.90
N HIS A 93 -6.52 -9.16 9.14
CA HIS A 93 -7.20 -9.76 10.28
C HIS A 93 -8.61 -9.24 10.55
N ASP A 94 -9.03 -8.16 9.89
CA ASP A 94 -10.40 -7.63 9.99
C ASP A 94 -11.34 -8.32 9.00
N PHE A 95 -11.71 -9.56 9.33
CA PHE A 95 -12.63 -10.37 8.54
C PHE A 95 -14.09 -9.86 8.55
N LEU A 96 -14.43 -8.87 9.38
CA LEU A 96 -15.75 -8.25 9.32
C LEU A 96 -15.80 -7.28 8.13
N ARG A 97 -14.77 -6.45 7.98
CA ARG A 97 -14.68 -5.43 6.91
C ARG A 97 -13.94 -5.88 5.65
N PHE A 98 -13.17 -6.96 5.65
CA PHE A 98 -12.30 -7.29 4.50
C PHE A 98 -12.22 -8.79 4.17
N ASN A 99 -13.29 -9.55 4.40
CA ASN A 99 -13.35 -10.99 4.10
C ASN A 99 -13.74 -11.29 2.64
N ASP A 100 -13.00 -10.73 1.69
CA ASP A 100 -13.09 -11.13 0.29
C ASP A 100 -11.71 -11.50 -0.27
N ASP A 101 -11.67 -12.53 -1.11
CA ASP A 101 -10.44 -13.15 -1.60
C ASP A 101 -9.51 -12.16 -2.31
N CYS A 102 -10.07 -11.15 -2.99
CA CYS A 102 -9.30 -10.15 -3.72
C CYS A 102 -8.54 -9.21 -2.76
N THR A 103 -9.19 -8.75 -1.69
CA THR A 103 -8.55 -7.91 -0.67
C THR A 103 -7.50 -8.71 0.10
N GLN A 104 -7.85 -9.93 0.52
CA GLN A 104 -6.96 -10.79 1.30
C GLN A 104 -5.70 -11.20 0.52
N GLU A 105 -5.85 -11.56 -0.77
CA GLU A 105 -4.69 -11.88 -1.61
C GLU A 105 -3.82 -10.63 -1.83
N PHE A 106 -4.42 -9.48 -2.13
CA PHE A 106 -3.67 -8.25 -2.35
C PHE A 106 -2.82 -7.84 -1.13
N VAL A 107 -3.43 -7.89 0.06
CA VAL A 107 -2.76 -7.55 1.31
C VAL A 107 -1.66 -8.57 1.63
N SER A 108 -1.94 -9.86 1.48
CA SER A 108 -0.95 -10.93 1.69
C SER A 108 0.24 -10.76 0.75
N LEU A 109 -0.01 -10.44 -0.53
CA LEU A 109 1.01 -10.14 -1.52
C LEU A 109 1.89 -8.95 -1.11
N LEU A 110 1.30 -7.85 -0.63
CA LEU A 110 2.08 -6.70 -0.16
C LEU A 110 2.95 -7.03 1.05
N ILE A 111 2.42 -7.80 2.01
CA ILE A 111 3.17 -8.27 3.20
C ILE A 111 4.37 -9.14 2.76
N ARG A 112 4.15 -10.11 1.86
CA ARG A 112 5.23 -10.92 1.25
C ARG A 112 6.22 -10.05 0.50
N HIS A 113 5.75 -9.08 -0.28
CA HIS A 113 6.61 -8.18 -1.06
C HIS A 113 7.54 -7.36 -0.16
N ALA A 114 7.04 -6.92 0.99
CA ALA A 114 7.84 -6.23 2.00
C ALA A 114 8.80 -7.14 2.77
N GLY A 115 8.70 -8.47 2.63
CA GLY A 115 9.48 -9.48 3.34
C GLY A 115 9.08 -9.62 4.82
N ALA A 116 7.82 -9.36 5.15
CA ALA A 116 7.30 -9.44 6.51
C ALA A 116 6.63 -10.79 6.82
N ASP A 117 6.69 -11.73 5.88
CA ASP A 117 6.31 -13.14 6.05
C ASP A 117 7.40 -13.98 6.74
N GLU A 118 8.60 -13.42 6.94
CA GLU A 118 9.72 -14.10 7.62
C GLU A 118 9.58 -14.08 9.16
N ALA A 119 10.03 -15.18 9.78
CA ALA A 119 9.97 -15.57 11.20
C ALA A 119 9.70 -14.45 12.23
N GLY A 120 8.42 -14.19 12.52
CA GLY A 120 7.97 -13.42 13.68
C GLY A 120 7.82 -11.90 13.47
N ALA A 121 8.36 -11.33 12.39
CA ALA A 121 8.26 -9.89 12.13
C ALA A 121 6.80 -9.41 12.03
N GLY A 122 5.94 -10.17 11.34
CA GLY A 122 4.51 -9.87 11.27
C GLY A 122 3.81 -9.91 12.64
N ALA A 123 4.19 -10.85 13.52
CA ALA A 123 3.60 -10.97 14.86
C ALA A 123 4.03 -9.85 15.80
N GLU A 124 5.26 -9.36 15.67
CA GLU A 124 5.74 -8.18 16.40
C GLU A 124 5.01 -6.92 15.94
N ILE A 125 4.96 -6.67 14.63
CA ILE A 125 4.26 -5.52 14.05
C ILE A 125 2.77 -5.56 14.42
N ALA A 126 2.14 -6.74 14.43
CA ALA A 126 0.75 -6.89 14.81
C ALA A 126 0.45 -6.42 16.25
N ARG A 127 1.44 -6.37 17.16
CA ARG A 127 1.27 -5.88 18.54
C ARG A 127 1.50 -4.37 18.67
N GLU A 128 2.07 -3.72 17.66
CA GLU A 128 2.33 -2.29 17.69
C GLU A 128 1.02 -1.47 17.66
N PRO A 129 1.00 -0.26 18.25
CA PRO A 129 -0.13 0.64 18.11
C PRO A 129 -0.33 1.02 16.63
N VAL A 130 -1.59 1.22 16.23
CA VAL A 130 -1.90 1.76 14.92
C VAL A 130 -1.57 3.25 14.86
N VAL A 131 -1.15 3.74 13.70
CA VAL A 131 -0.92 5.18 13.48
C VAL A 131 -2.24 5.95 13.48
N PRO A 132 -2.25 7.26 13.82
CA PRO A 132 -3.46 8.07 13.83
C PRO A 132 -4.21 8.09 12.49
N GLU A 133 -3.49 8.00 11.37
CA GLU A 133 -4.04 8.01 10.01
C GLU A 133 -4.56 6.65 9.54
N ALA A 134 -4.61 5.64 10.42
CA ALA A 134 -4.90 4.25 10.05
C ALA A 134 -6.18 4.09 9.23
N GLU A 135 -7.30 4.68 9.65
CA GLU A 135 -8.57 4.54 8.94
C GLU A 135 -8.52 5.13 7.52
N GLU A 136 -7.78 6.22 7.30
CA GLU A 136 -7.62 6.79 5.97
C GLU A 136 -6.68 5.94 5.08
N LEU A 137 -5.65 5.33 5.66
CA LEU A 137 -4.77 4.39 4.96
C LEU A 137 -5.50 3.08 4.61
N ILE A 138 -6.37 2.60 5.50
CA ILE A 138 -7.26 1.46 5.24
C ILE A 138 -8.20 1.80 4.08
N LYS A 139 -8.86 2.96 4.11
CA LYS A 139 -9.70 3.43 3.00
C LYS A 139 -8.91 3.57 1.69
N PHE A 140 -7.66 4.01 1.74
CA PHE A 140 -6.80 4.13 0.56
C PHE A 140 -6.58 2.78 -0.11
N VAL A 141 -6.28 1.73 0.67
CA VAL A 141 -6.15 0.34 0.19
C VAL A 141 -7.48 -0.21 -0.30
N ALA A 142 -8.56 -0.04 0.48
CA ALA A 142 -9.89 -0.53 0.11
C ALA A 142 -10.42 0.13 -1.18
N THR A 143 -10.14 1.42 -1.38
CA THR A 143 -10.48 2.16 -2.60
C THR A 143 -9.76 1.57 -3.81
N PHE A 144 -8.46 1.26 -3.68
CA PHE A 144 -7.72 0.59 -4.74
C PHE A 144 -8.34 -0.77 -5.09
N VAL A 145 -8.60 -1.62 -4.10
CA VAL A 145 -9.15 -2.96 -4.35
C VAL A 145 -10.54 -2.87 -4.98
N THR A 146 -11.38 -1.94 -4.53
CA THR A 146 -12.71 -1.69 -5.12
C THR A 146 -12.61 -1.29 -6.60
N ASP A 147 -11.69 -0.39 -6.94
CA ASP A 147 -11.44 0.04 -8.32
C ASP A 147 -10.89 -1.09 -9.18
N LEU A 148 -9.96 -1.89 -8.65
CA LEU A 148 -9.43 -3.07 -9.32
C LEU A 148 -10.55 -4.07 -9.63
N LYS A 149 -11.37 -4.40 -8.64
CA LYS A 149 -12.50 -5.33 -8.80
C LYS A 149 -13.48 -4.83 -9.86
N ARG A 150 -13.80 -3.53 -9.85
CA ARG A 150 -14.65 -2.91 -10.88
C ARG A 150 -14.08 -3.09 -12.28
N ARG A 151 -12.77 -2.82 -12.47
CA ARG A 151 -12.10 -2.96 -13.78
C ARG A 151 -12.07 -4.40 -14.30
N HIS A 152 -12.06 -5.39 -13.42
CA HIS A 152 -12.04 -6.81 -13.78
C HIS A 152 -13.42 -7.51 -13.69
N GLY A 153 -14.50 -6.76 -13.46
CA GLY A 153 -15.85 -7.33 -13.33
C GLY A 153 -16.02 -8.28 -12.14
N LEU A 154 -15.22 -8.09 -11.07
CA LEU A 154 -15.28 -8.89 -9.86
C LEU A 154 -16.34 -8.35 -8.89
N PRO A 155 -17.02 -9.22 -8.09
CA PRO A 155 -18.06 -8.79 -7.17
C PRO A 155 -17.55 -7.80 -6.11
N ILE A 156 -18.17 -6.63 -6.02
CA ILE A 156 -17.86 -5.61 -5.01
C ILE A 156 -18.80 -5.81 -3.81
N ARG A 157 -18.24 -5.95 -2.61
CA ARG A 157 -19.00 -5.79 -1.37
C ARG A 157 -18.86 -4.34 -0.93
N LEU A 158 -19.98 -3.66 -0.77
CA LEU A 158 -20.02 -2.35 -0.13
C LEU A 158 -20.15 -2.61 1.38
N TYR A 159 -19.19 -2.08 2.14
CA TYR A 159 -19.18 -2.14 3.61
C TYR A 159 -19.92 -0.94 4.18
#